data_AF-A0A381ZVE3-F1
#
_entry.id   AF-A0A381ZVE3-F1
#
_cell.length_a   1.000
_cell.length_b   1.000
_cell.length_c   1.000
_cell.angle_alpha   90.00
_cell.angle_beta   90.00
_cell.angle_gamma   90.00
#
_symmetry.space_group_name_H-M   'P 1'
#
loop_
_entity.id
_entity.type
_entity.pdbx_description
1 polymer ?
#
loop_
_entity_poly.entity_id
_entity_poly.type
_entity_poly.pdbx_seq_one_letter_code
_entity_poly.pdbx_strand_id
1 'polypeptide(L)'
;MCLDDKNAKGDTLGLRRLHSSYPNMYQLTKAIHDIPSLMKTSSRKFIDSEGHIFNYEKTRFVPLIYHEIMKIVHKEIATVVWLKDINSPFSIPRPPDPQMKWAGVIYNRTPWLIYEFSEAKKKNTKRKV
;
A
#
# COMPACT_ATOMS: atom_id res chain seq x y z
N MET A 1 26.05 -6.19 11.73
CA MET A 1 24.73 -5.56 12.01
C MET A 1 23.66 -6.60 11.76
N CYS A 2 22.77 -6.87 12.72
CA CYS A 2 21.78 -7.96 12.66
C CYS A 2 20.44 -7.43 12.14
N LEU A 3 19.88 -8.01 11.07
CA LEU A 3 18.59 -7.59 10.53
C LEU A 3 17.41 -8.16 11.32
N ASP A 4 17.49 -9.44 11.68
CA ASP A 4 16.45 -10.19 12.36
C ASP A 4 17.12 -11.21 13.30
N ASP A 5 16.83 -11.09 14.60
CA ASP A 5 17.34 -12.00 15.61
C ASP A 5 16.35 -13.15 15.80
N LYS A 6 16.53 -14.24 15.04
CA LYS A 6 15.66 -15.42 15.09
C LYS A 6 15.74 -16.22 16.39
N ASN A 7 16.71 -15.92 17.26
CA ASN A 7 16.81 -16.54 18.59
C ASN A 7 15.92 -15.83 19.62
N ALA A 8 15.48 -14.60 19.34
CA ALA A 8 14.56 -13.87 20.19
C ALA A 8 13.13 -14.45 20.10
N LYS A 9 12.37 -14.35 21.19
CA LYS A 9 10.98 -14.81 21.24
C LYS A 9 10.08 -13.92 20.37
N GLY A 10 9.14 -14.53 19.65
CA GLY A 10 8.09 -13.85 18.90
C GLY A 10 7.95 -14.35 17.47
N ASP A 11 6.70 -14.40 17.01
CA ASP A 11 6.37 -14.99 15.70
C ASP A 11 6.72 -14.02 14.54
N THR A 12 6.72 -12.73 14.81
CA THR A 12 7.03 -11.69 13.81
C THR A 12 8.41 -11.08 14.01
N LEU A 13 8.99 -10.60 12.92
CA LEU A 13 10.19 -9.76 12.90
C LEU A 13 10.07 -8.60 13.90
N GLY A 14 8.91 -7.97 13.98
CA GLY A 14 8.66 -6.87 14.93
C GLY A 14 8.79 -7.30 16.38
N LEU A 15 8.15 -8.41 16.76
CA LEU A 15 8.22 -8.96 18.12
C LEU A 15 9.63 -9.42 18.48
N ARG A 16 10.31 -10.13 17.58
CA ARG A 16 11.70 -10.55 17.80
C ARG A 16 12.64 -9.38 17.98
N ARG A 17 12.49 -8.34 17.16
CA ARG A 17 13.29 -7.11 17.29
C ARG A 17 13.00 -6.34 18.58
N LEU A 18 11.78 -6.40 19.11
CA LEU A 18 11.42 -5.79 20.39
C LEU A 18 12.06 -6.53 21.58
N HIS A 19 12.16 -7.86 21.49
CA HIS A 19 12.69 -8.71 22.56
C HIS A 19 14.20 -9.01 22.45
N SER A 20 14.83 -8.67 21.32
CA SER A 20 16.25 -8.95 21.10
C SER A 20 17.15 -8.07 21.96
N SER A 21 18.16 -8.69 22.58
CA SER A 21 19.26 -8.02 23.28
C SER A 21 20.48 -7.78 22.38
N TYR A 22 20.37 -8.06 21.07
CA TYR A 22 21.49 -7.95 20.15
C TYR A 22 21.97 -6.49 20.04
N PRO A 23 23.24 -6.19 20.35
CA PRO A 23 23.68 -4.81 20.56
C PRO A 23 23.68 -3.95 19.29
N ASN A 24 23.79 -4.56 18.11
CA ASN A 24 23.96 -3.87 16.82
C ASN A 24 22.89 -4.27 15.79
N MET A 25 21.62 -3.95 16.09
CA MET A 25 20.50 -4.20 15.19
C MET A 25 20.49 -3.25 13.98
N TYR A 26 20.15 -3.79 12.81
CA TYR A 26 19.98 -3.00 11.60
C TYR A 26 18.76 -2.09 11.72
N GLN A 27 18.91 -0.80 11.49
CA GLN A 27 17.81 0.16 11.60
C GLN A 27 16.86 0.03 10.40
N LEU A 28 15.59 -0.21 10.67
CA LEU A 28 14.52 -0.15 9.68
C LEU A 28 13.90 1.24 9.72
N THR A 29 14.07 2.02 8.65
CA THR A 29 13.61 3.43 8.59
C THR A 29 12.28 3.61 7.87
N LYS A 30 11.79 2.56 7.19
CA LYS A 30 10.57 2.60 6.39
C LYS A 30 9.77 1.33 6.63
N ALA A 31 8.45 1.49 6.73
CA ALA A 31 7.49 0.40 6.75
C ALA A 31 6.46 0.63 5.62
N ILE A 32 6.04 -0.46 4.98
CA ILE A 32 5.04 -0.45 3.91
C ILE A 32 3.87 -1.29 4.38
N HIS A 33 2.68 -0.70 4.39
CA HIS A 33 1.48 -1.32 4.97
C HIS A 33 0.42 -1.68 3.92
N ASP A 34 0.62 -1.26 2.67
CA ASP A 34 -0.34 -1.46 1.60
C ASP A 34 0.34 -1.62 0.23
N ILE A 35 -0.38 -2.26 -0.69
CA ILE A 35 0.09 -2.54 -2.05
C ILE A 35 0.34 -1.23 -2.84
N PRO A 36 -0.51 -0.19 -2.81
CA PRO A 36 -0.20 1.11 -3.43
C PRO A 36 1.17 1.69 -3.04
N SER A 37 1.51 1.63 -1.76
CA SER A 37 2.77 2.12 -1.21
C SER A 37 3.96 1.26 -1.65
N LEU A 38 3.77 -0.07 -1.74
CA LEU A 38 4.75 -0.98 -2.35
C LEU A 38 5.00 -0.60 -3.83
N MET A 39 3.94 -0.34 -4.59
CA MET A 39 4.03 0.05 -6.00
C MET A 39 4.64 1.44 -6.22
N LYS A 40 4.54 2.36 -5.25
CA LYS A 40 5.19 3.69 -5.32
C LYS A 40 6.70 3.64 -5.02
N THR A 41 7.17 2.59 -4.36
CA THR A 41 8.57 2.46 -3.94
C THR A 41 9.48 2.07 -5.11
N SER A 42 10.72 2.59 -5.13
CA SER A 42 11.75 2.24 -6.13
C SER A 42 12.64 1.06 -5.72
N SER A 43 12.68 0.72 -4.43
CA SER A 43 13.36 -0.46 -3.90
C SER A 43 12.82 -1.76 -4.52
N ARG A 44 13.71 -2.75 -4.66
CA ARG A 44 13.36 -4.09 -5.17
C ARG A 44 13.45 -5.18 -4.11
N LYS A 45 14.14 -4.94 -3.01
CA LYS A 45 14.33 -5.89 -1.90
C LYS A 45 13.51 -5.44 -0.70
N PHE A 46 12.75 -6.37 -0.15
CA PHE A 46 11.88 -6.14 0.99
C PHE A 46 12.05 -7.29 1.98
N ILE A 47 11.65 -7.03 3.23
CA ILE A 47 11.52 -8.03 4.28
C ILE A 47 10.07 -8.01 4.75
N ASP A 48 9.44 -9.19 4.84
CA ASP A 48 8.08 -9.30 5.34
C ASP A 48 8.02 -9.34 6.88
N SER A 49 6.80 -9.47 7.42
CA SER A 49 6.56 -9.53 8.86
C SER A 49 7.11 -10.79 9.53
N GLU A 50 7.35 -11.86 8.79
CA GLU A 50 7.91 -13.12 9.31
C GLU A 50 9.44 -13.11 9.27
N GLY A 51 10.04 -12.13 8.60
CA GLY A 51 11.48 -11.98 8.44
C GLY A 51 12.02 -12.59 7.14
N HIS A 52 11.15 -12.96 6.19
CA HIS A 52 11.57 -13.44 4.89
C HIS A 52 11.91 -12.29 3.94
N ILE A 53 13.08 -12.39 3.32
CA ILE A 53 13.53 -11.43 2.32
C ILE A 53 13.00 -11.85 0.97
N PHE A 54 12.38 -10.94 0.24
CA PHE A 54 11.88 -11.18 -1.11
C PHE A 54 12.26 -10.04 -2.06
N ASN A 55 12.34 -10.38 -3.35
CA ASN A 55 12.49 -9.41 -4.42
C ASN A 55 11.12 -9.12 -5.02
N TYR A 56 10.77 -7.84 -5.18
CA TYR A 56 9.58 -7.40 -5.89
C TYR A 56 10.00 -6.66 -7.16
N GLU A 57 9.69 -7.28 -8.30
CA GLU A 57 9.98 -6.73 -9.63
C GLU A 57 8.69 -6.40 -10.37
N LYS A 58 8.58 -5.13 -10.78
CA LYS A 58 7.45 -4.65 -11.58
C LYS A 58 7.65 -5.05 -13.04
N THR A 59 6.77 -5.89 -13.55
CA THR A 59 6.94 -6.56 -14.85
C THR A 59 6.07 -5.95 -15.95
N ARG A 60 4.87 -5.46 -15.63
CA ARG A 60 3.88 -5.05 -16.63
C ARG A 60 3.38 -3.63 -16.43
N PHE A 61 3.00 -2.96 -17.52
CA PHE A 61 2.36 -1.65 -17.44
C PHE A 61 0.84 -1.81 -17.43
N VAL A 62 0.20 -1.14 -16.49
CA VAL A 62 -1.26 -1.11 -16.31
C VAL A 62 -1.77 0.33 -16.37
N PRO A 63 -3.00 0.57 -16.87
CA PRO A 63 -3.60 1.90 -16.88
C PRO A 63 -3.90 2.40 -15.46
N LEU A 64 -3.67 3.69 -15.25
CA LEU A 64 -4.11 4.47 -14.11
C LEU A 64 -5.12 5.51 -14.60
N ILE A 65 -6.38 5.34 -14.22
CA ILE A 65 -7.52 6.15 -14.69
C ILE A 65 -8.13 6.88 -13.51
N TYR A 66 -8.46 8.16 -13.71
CA TYR A 66 -9.03 9.01 -12.66
C TYR A 66 -10.55 9.05 -12.74
N HIS A 67 -11.19 8.68 -11.63
CA HIS A 67 -12.64 8.69 -11.43
C HIS A 67 -13.02 9.68 -10.35
N GLU A 68 -14.19 10.31 -10.53
CA GLU A 68 -14.78 11.19 -9.53
C GLU A 68 -15.31 10.36 -8.36
N ILE A 69 -15.11 10.85 -7.13
CA ILE A 69 -15.65 10.21 -5.93
C ILE A 69 -17.11 10.64 -5.78
N MET A 70 -18.00 9.66 -5.85
CA MET A 70 -19.45 9.88 -5.78
C MET A 70 -19.96 9.87 -4.34
N LYS A 71 -19.43 8.97 -3.52
CA LYS A 71 -19.90 8.77 -2.15
C LYS A 71 -18.79 8.19 -1.28
N ILE A 72 -18.68 8.71 -0.07
CA ILE A 72 -17.83 8.17 0.99
C ILE A 72 -18.74 7.70 2.11
N VAL A 73 -18.59 6.46 2.54
CA VAL A 73 -19.34 5.87 3.64
C VAL A 73 -18.37 5.44 4.72
N HIS A 74 -18.44 6.09 5.88
CA HIS A 74 -17.67 5.70 7.04
C HIS A 74 -18.33 4.49 7.70
N LYS A 75 -17.56 3.42 7.88
CA LYS A 75 -17.91 2.30 8.76
C LYS A 75 -16.96 2.31 9.95
N GLU A 76 -17.26 1.50 10.96
CA GLU A 76 -16.46 1.42 12.19
C GLU A 76 -15.00 1.05 11.93
N ILE A 77 -14.74 0.14 10.99
CA ILE A 77 -13.40 -0.43 10.75
C ILE A 77 -12.75 0.11 9.46
N ALA A 78 -13.55 0.62 8.52
CA ALA A 78 -13.07 1.03 7.21
C ALA A 78 -13.94 2.11 6.59
N THR A 79 -13.39 2.83 5.62
CA THR A 79 -14.14 3.75 4.78
C THR A 79 -14.41 3.08 3.44
N VAL A 80 -15.66 3.16 2.97
CA VAL A 80 -16.08 2.65 1.66
C VAL A 80 -16.24 3.82 0.69
N VAL A 81 -15.52 3.77 -0.43
CA VAL A 81 -15.50 4.82 -1.45
C VAL A 81 -16.17 4.31 -2.72
N TRP A 82 -17.15 5.07 -3.20
CA TRP A 82 -17.85 4.83 -4.46
C TRP A 82 -17.31 5.78 -5.52
N LEU A 83 -16.96 5.23 -6.68
CA LEU A 83 -16.37 5.96 -7.78
C LEU A 83 -17.31 5.99 -8.96
N LYS A 84 -17.29 7.09 -9.71
CA LYS A 84 -18.03 7.24 -10.96
C LYS A 84 -17.55 6.21 -11.99
N ASP A 85 -18.48 5.63 -12.74
CA ASP A 85 -18.22 4.61 -13.78
C ASP A 85 -17.62 3.29 -13.26
N ILE A 86 -17.69 3.05 -11.94
CA ILE A 86 -17.28 1.78 -11.32
C ILE A 86 -18.42 1.27 -10.44
N ASN A 87 -18.95 0.10 -10.76
CA ASN A 87 -20.11 -0.49 -10.05
C ASN A 87 -19.75 -1.08 -8.68
N SER A 88 -18.48 -1.36 -8.42
CA SER A 88 -17.99 -1.93 -7.16
C SER A 88 -17.32 -0.85 -6.30
N PRO A 89 -17.64 -0.76 -5.00
CA PRO A 89 -16.96 0.18 -4.12
C PRO A 89 -15.57 -0.33 -3.70
N PHE A 90 -14.73 0.59 -3.23
CA PHE A 90 -13.41 0.28 -2.66
C PHE A 90 -13.42 0.46 -1.14
N SER A 91 -12.81 -0.47 -0.41
CA SER A 91 -12.60 -0.34 1.03
C SER A 91 -11.18 0.15 1.31
N ILE A 92 -11.06 1.22 2.10
CA ILE A 92 -9.78 1.79 2.53
C ILE A 92 -9.77 1.95 4.05
N PRO A 93 -8.60 1.82 4.70
CA PRO A 93 -8.52 1.87 6.16
C PRO A 93 -8.76 3.29 6.71
N ARG A 94 -8.39 4.33 5.95
CA ARG A 94 -8.54 5.72 6.34
C ARG A 94 -9.30 6.51 5.27
N PRO A 95 -10.23 7.38 5.67
CA PRO A 95 -10.93 8.23 4.72
C PRO A 95 -9.95 9.16 3.98
N PRO A 96 -10.22 9.51 2.72
CA PRO A 96 -9.44 10.52 2.03
C PRO A 96 -9.73 11.90 2.65
N ASP A 97 -8.82 12.84 2.42
CA ASP A 97 -9.06 14.25 2.75
C ASP A 97 -10.31 14.77 2.00
N PRO A 98 -11.21 15.53 2.65
CA PRO A 98 -12.40 16.09 2.00
C PRO A 98 -12.14 16.90 0.72
N GLN A 99 -10.93 17.47 0.55
CA GLN A 99 -10.54 18.20 -0.65
C GLN A 99 -10.31 17.27 -1.86
N MET A 100 -10.01 15.99 -1.61
CA MET A 100 -9.72 15.01 -2.65
C MET A 100 -11.02 14.52 -3.29
N LYS A 101 -11.35 15.06 -4.47
CA LYS A 101 -12.59 14.73 -5.21
C LYS A 101 -12.40 13.60 -6.23
N TRP A 102 -11.17 13.23 -6.53
CA TRP A 102 -10.83 12.25 -7.55
C TRP A 102 -9.97 11.12 -6.98
N ALA A 103 -10.21 9.90 -7.48
CA ALA A 103 -9.38 8.73 -7.17
C ALA A 103 -8.76 8.19 -8.45
N GLY A 104 -7.44 8.01 -8.43
CA GLY A 104 -6.69 7.31 -9.45
C GLY A 104 -6.74 5.80 -9.18
N VAL A 105 -7.38 5.06 -10.09
CA VAL A 105 -7.57 3.61 -9.98
C VAL A 105 -6.65 2.89 -10.95
N ILE A 106 -5.93 1.88 -10.46
CA ILE A 106 -5.17 0.96 -11.31
C ILE A 106 -6.11 -0.12 -11.85
N TYR A 107 -5.98 -0.40 -13.14
CA TYR A 107 -6.75 -1.41 -13.86
C TYR A 107 -5.88 -2.63 -14.19
N ASN A 108 -6.26 -3.81 -13.69
CA ASN A 108 -5.66 -5.08 -14.09
C ASN A 108 -6.78 -6.00 -14.60
N ARG A 109 -7.11 -5.88 -15.89
CA ARG A 109 -8.33 -6.42 -16.55
C ARG A 109 -9.64 -5.81 -16.02
N THR A 110 -9.76 -5.62 -14.72
CA THR A 110 -10.85 -4.94 -14.01
C THR A 110 -10.27 -3.83 -13.11
N PRO A 111 -11.10 -2.89 -12.60
CA PRO A 111 -10.68 -1.99 -11.54
C PRO A 111 -10.09 -2.80 -10.38
N TRP A 112 -8.81 -2.57 -10.05
CA TRP A 112 -8.10 -3.41 -9.09
C TRP A 112 -7.98 -2.74 -7.72
N LEU A 113 -7.42 -1.53 -7.67
CA LEU A 113 -7.18 -0.81 -6.42
C LEU A 113 -7.04 0.69 -6.66
N ILE A 114 -7.29 1.47 -5.61
CA ILE A 114 -7.01 2.90 -5.58
C ILE A 114 -5.51 3.11 -5.35
N TYR A 115 -4.86 3.80 -6.29
CA TYR A 115 -3.44 4.12 -6.24
C TYR A 115 -3.17 5.45 -5.52
N GLU A 116 -3.98 6.48 -5.79
CA GLU A 116 -3.85 7.79 -5.16
C GLU A 116 -5.17 8.56 -5.20
N PHE A 117 -5.28 9.55 -4.32
CA PHE A 117 -6.35 10.53 -4.32
C PHE A 117 -5.84 11.88 -4.85
N SER A 118 -6.73 12.70 -5.41
CA SER A 118 -6.38 13.99 -6.01
C SER A 118 -7.54 14.98 -5.88
N GLU A 119 -7.23 16.26 -5.67
CA GLU A 119 -8.22 17.35 -5.65
C GLU A 119 -8.86 17.57 -7.03
N ALA A 120 -8.06 17.47 -8.10
CA ALA A 120 -8.48 17.66 -9.47
C ALA A 120 -8.28 16.40 -10.33
N LYS A 121 -9.01 16.31 -11.45
CA LYS A 121 -8.83 15.23 -12.44
C LYS A 121 -7.45 15.34 -13.07
N LYS A 122 -6.58 14.36 -12.80
CA LYS A 122 -5.30 14.23 -13.49
C LYS A 122 -5.46 13.46 -14.81
N LYS A 123 -4.49 13.61 -15.71
CA LYS A 123 -4.43 12.85 -16.97
C LYS A 123 -4.27 11.35 -16.67
N ASN A 124 -4.90 10.52 -17.51
CA ASN A 124 -4.70 9.08 -17.46
C ASN A 124 -3.25 8.74 -17.81
N THR A 125 -2.64 7.85 -17.04
CA THR A 125 -1.25 7.45 -17.22
C THR A 125 -1.11 5.93 -17.13
N LYS A 126 0.10 5.41 -17.23
CA LYS A 126 0.40 4.00 -16.98
C LYS A 126 1.34 3.87 -15.79
N ARG A 127 1.15 2.85 -14.98
CA ARG A 127 2.05 2.47 -13.88
C ARG A 127 2.62 1.09 -14.14
N LYS A 128 3.88 0.88 -13.80
CA LYS A 128 4.49 -0.44 -13.84
C LYS A 128 4.16 -1.14 -12.53
N VAL A 129 3.66 -2.37 -12.59
CA VAL A 129 3.27 -3.21 -11.45
C VAL A 129 3.92 -4.58 -11.51
#